data_AF-A0A7V8VYX7-F1
#
_entry.id   AF-A0A7V8VYX7-F1
#
_cell.length_a   1.000
_cell.length_b   1.000
_cell.length_c   1.000
_cell.angle_alpha   90.00
_cell.angle_beta   90.00
_cell.angle_gamma   90.00
#
_symmetry.space_group_name_H-M   'P 1'
#
loop_
_entity.id
_entity.type
_entity.pdbx_description
1 polymer ?
#
loop_
_entity_poly.entity_id
_entity_poly.type
_entity_poly.pdbx_seq_one_letter_code
_entity_poly.pdbx_strand_id
1 'polypeptide(L)' 'MMTSSYLWPVAHHRDAPERLLLRDALGTWVLWFGDGTDLAEMPDDLARWILTRPEMVMLGADLVWFEHSSLPVGSEQS' A
#
# COMPACT_ATOMS: atom_id res chain seq x y z
N MET A 1 -16.44 0.31 -6.05
CA MET A 1 -16.53 -0.70 -5.00
C MET A 1 -16.18 -0.03 -3.68
N MET A 2 -16.84 -0.38 -2.57
CA MET A 2 -16.47 0.17 -1.25
C MET A 2 -15.22 -0.58 -0.78
N THR A 3 -14.05 0.05 -0.88
CA THR A 3 -12.82 -0.45 -0.24
C THR A 3 -13.04 -0.54 1.26
N SER A 4 -12.66 -1.67 1.86
CA SER A 4 -12.62 -1.85 3.31
C SER A 4 -11.92 -0.66 3.96
N SER A 5 -12.49 -0.13 5.05
CA SER A 5 -11.91 0.98 5.78
C SER A 5 -10.55 0.64 6.40
N TYR A 6 -10.25 -0.64 6.60
CA TYR A 6 -8.98 -1.12 7.14
C TYR A 6 -8.15 -1.83 6.08
N LEU A 7 -6.84 -1.57 6.11
CA LEU A 7 -5.83 -2.05 5.19
C LEU A 7 -4.65 -2.65 5.97
N TRP A 8 -4.09 -3.73 5.46
CA TRP A 8 -2.89 -4.37 5.96
C TRP A 8 -1.68 -3.97 5.11
N PRO A 9 -0.66 -3.33 5.70
CA PRO A 9 0.55 -2.98 4.97
C PRO A 9 1.41 -4.21 4.66
N VAL A 10 1.88 -4.32 3.42
CA VAL A 10 2.73 -5.44 3.00
C VAL A 10 4.14 -4.97 2.65
N ALA A 11 4.26 -3.88 1.90
CA ALA A 11 5.55 -3.33 1.49
C ALA A 11 5.45 -1.81 1.24
N HIS A 12 6.56 -1.11 1.33
CA HIS A 12 6.67 0.27 0.85
C HIS A 12 7.73 0.41 -0.23
N HIS A 13 7.69 1.50 -0.98
CA HIS A 13 8.78 1.88 -1.88
C HIS A 13 9.96 2.46 -1.08
N ARG A 14 11.20 2.04 -1.39
CA ARG A 14 12.39 2.46 -0.64
C ARG A 14 12.66 3.97 -0.64
N ASP A 15 12.41 4.63 -1.77
CA ASP A 15 12.68 6.07 -1.95
C ASP A 15 11.45 6.96 -1.70
N ALA A 16 10.29 6.33 -1.48
CA ALA A 16 8.99 7.00 -1.33
C ALA A 16 8.15 6.18 -0.34
N PRO A 17 8.48 6.21 0.96
CA PRO A 17 7.89 5.33 1.97
C PRO A 17 6.39 5.54 2.17
N GLU A 18 5.86 6.68 1.71
CA GLU A 18 4.42 6.95 1.61
C GLU A 18 3.72 6.08 0.56
N ARG A 19 4.45 5.51 -0.41
CA ARG A 19 3.90 4.60 -1.42
C ARG A 19 3.86 3.19 -0.85
N LEU A 20 2.66 2.62 -0.78
CA LEU A 20 2.42 1.38 -0.07
C LEU A 20 1.71 0.36 -0.95
N LEU A 21 2.19 -0.88 -0.90
CA LEU A 21 1.43 -2.05 -1.32
C LEU A 21 0.71 -2.63 -0.11
N LEU A 22 -0.60 -2.79 -0.24
CA LEU A 22 -1.51 -3.12 0.86
C LEU A 22 -2.41 -4.30 0.47
N ARG A 23 -3.02 -4.91 1.49
CA ARG A 23 -4.18 -5.79 1.34
C ARG A 23 -5.38 -5.25 2.07
N ASP A 24 -6.55 -5.34 1.47
CA ASP A 24 -7.81 -5.06 2.17
C ASP A 24 -8.27 -6.27 3.00
N ALA A 25 -9.38 -6.09 3.74
CA ALA A 25 -9.98 -7.16 4.56
C ALA A 25 -10.50 -8.37 3.75
N LEU A 26 -10.70 -8.22 2.44
CA LEU A 26 -11.11 -9.29 1.53
C LEU A 26 -9.91 -10.00 0.89
N GLY A 27 -8.68 -9.52 1.15
CA GLY A 27 -7.45 -10.04 0.56
C GLY A 27 -7.13 -9.47 -0.82
N THR A 28 -7.86 -8.45 -1.28
CA THR A 28 -7.58 -7.71 -2.51
C THR A 28 -6.29 -6.93 -2.36
N TRP A 29 -5.45 -6.95 -3.39
CA TRP A 29 -4.27 -6.08 -3.44
C TRP A 29 -4.65 -4.68 -3.87
N VAL A 30 -4.15 -3.70 -3.13
CA VAL A 30 -4.33 -2.29 -3.48
C VAL A 30 -3.00 -1.54 -3.38
N LEU A 31 -2.82 -0.58 -4.26
CA LEU A 31 -1.69 0.34 -4.27
C LEU A 31 -2.14 1.71 -3.80
N TRP A 32 -1.32 2.27 -2.93
CA TRP A 32 -1.42 3.64 -2.48
C TRP A 32 -0.20 4.42 -3.00
N PHE A 33 -0.44 5.53 -3.70
CA PHE A 33 0.61 6.33 -4.31
C PHE A 33 1.14 7.47 -3.42
N GLY A 34 0.57 7.65 -2.23
CA GLY A 34 1.02 8.70 -1.30
C GLY A 34 0.58 10.11 -1.68
N ASP A 35 -0.34 10.27 -2.61
CA ASP A 35 -0.75 11.57 -3.18
C ASP A 35 -2.14 12.03 -2.72
N GLY A 36 -2.77 11.33 -1.78
CA GLY A 36 -4.12 11.66 -1.32
C GLY A 36 -5.23 11.25 -2.28
N THR A 37 -4.90 10.54 -3.37
CA THR A 37 -5.89 10.05 -4.35
C THR A 37 -6.47 8.69 -3.94
N ASP A 38 -7.37 8.12 -4.75
CA ASP A 38 -7.99 6.83 -4.43
C ASP A 38 -7.01 5.65 -4.53
N LEU A 39 -7.31 4.60 -3.76
CA LEU A 39 -6.60 3.32 -3.84
C LEU A 39 -6.80 2.67 -5.22
N ALA A 40 -5.71 2.18 -5.80
CA ALA A 40 -5.74 1.42 -7.03
C ALA A 40 -5.75 -0.08 -6.75
N GLU A 41 -6.89 -0.74 -7.01
CA GLU A 41 -6.98 -2.21 -6.99
C GLU A 41 -6.08 -2.83 -8.07
N MET A 42 -5.48 -3.98 -7.75
CA MET A 42 -4.65 -4.70 -8.71
C MET A 42 -4.82 -6.22 -8.66
N PRO A 43 -4.52 -6.92 -9.78
CA PRO A 43 -4.47 -8.37 -9.81
C PRO A 43 -3.34 -8.95 -8.95
N ASP A 44 -3.56 -10.16 -8.41
CA ASP A 44 -2.57 -10.91 -7.62
C ASP A 44 -1.21 -11.05 -8.31
N ASP A 45 -1.19 -11.34 -9.61
CA ASP A 45 0.07 -11.56 -10.34
C ASP A 45 0.88 -10.28 -10.50
N LEU A 46 0.20 -9.13 -10.64
CA LEU A 46 0.87 -7.83 -10.66
C LEU A 46 1.45 -7.50 -9.28
N ALA A 47 0.70 -7.74 -8.20
CA ALA A 47 1.19 -7.55 -6.83
C ALA A 47 2.42 -8.41 -6.54
N ARG A 48 2.39 -9.70 -6.92
CA ARG A 48 3.53 -10.61 -6.79
C ARG A 48 4.73 -10.10 -7.57
N TRP A 49 4.55 -9.64 -8.80
CA TRP A 49 5.64 -9.07 -9.58
C TRP A 49 6.21 -7.81 -8.92
N ILE A 50 5.37 -6.90 -8.42
CA ILE A 50 5.79 -5.71 -7.67
C ILE A 50 6.64 -6.10 -6.46
N LEU A 51 6.25 -7.11 -5.70
CA LEU A 51 7.00 -7.58 -4.53
C LEU A 51 8.40 -8.14 -4.86
N THR A 52 8.65 -8.54 -6.12
CA THR A 52 9.99 -8.96 -6.56
C THR A 52 10.90 -7.78 -6.94
N ARG A 53 10.35 -6.56 -7.01
CA ARG A 53 11.10 -5.38 -7.42
C ARG A 53 12.09 -4.99 -6.31
N PRO A 54 13.36 -4.68 -6.64
CA PRO A 54 14.33 -4.25 -5.65
C PRO A 54 13.96 -2.90 -5.00
N GLU A 55 13.03 -2.17 -5.61
CA GLU A 55 12.44 -0.95 -5.08
C GLU A 55 11.51 -1.16 -3.88
N MET A 56 11.00 -2.39 -3.70
CA MET A 56 10.04 -2.69 -2.65
C MET A 56 10.73 -3.25 -1.42
N VAL A 57 10.41 -2.66 -0.27
CA VAL A 57 10.87 -3.13 1.04
C VAL A 57 9.70 -3.81 1.73
N MET A 58 9.86 -5.11 1.98
CA MET A 58 8.87 -5.90 2.72
C MET A 58 8.78 -5.40 4.16
N LEU A 59 7.56 -5.13 4.59
CA LEU A 59 7.30 -4.79 5.98
C LEU A 59 7.14 -6.08 6.81
N GLY A 60 7.59 -6.03 8.07
CA GLY A 60 7.64 -7.19 8.96
C GLY A 60 6.26 -7.70 9.39
N ALA A 61 6.24 -8.87 10.05
CA ALA A 61 5.00 -9.50 10.50
C ALA A 61 4.31 -8.79 11.69
N ASP A 62 5.01 -7.88 12.37
CA ASP A 62 4.52 -7.19 13.58
C ASP A 62 3.66 -5.95 13.29
N LEU A 63 3.15 -5.83 12.06
CA LEU A 63 2.30 -4.71 11.67
C LEU A 63 0.87 -4.89 12.16
N VAL A 64 0.12 -3.81 12.13
CA VAL A 64 -1.31 -3.78 12.45
C VAL A 64 -2.10 -3.26 11.26
N TRP A 65 -3.36 -3.66 11.18
CA TRP A 65 -4.33 -3.02 10.30
C TRP A 65 -4.44 -1.55 10.65
N PHE A 66 -4.49 -0.67 9.65
CA PHE A 66 -4.76 0.75 9.83
C PHE A 66 -5.91 1.21 8.96
N GLU A 67 -6.52 2.31 9.37
CA GLU A 67 -7.60 2.93 8.61
C GLU A 67 -7.07 3.58 7.34
N HIS A 68 -7.83 3.51 6.25
CA HIS A 68 -7.53 4.20 5.00
C HIS A 68 -7.27 5.71 5.22
N SER A 69 -8.06 6.34 6.11
CA SER A 69 -7.88 7.75 6.51
C SER A 69 -6.52 8.06 7.16
N SER A 70 -5.79 7.04 7.61
CA SER A 70 -4.48 7.17 8.25
C SER A 70 -3.31 6.91 7.28
N LEU A 71 -3.59 6.72 5.99
CA LEU A 71 -2.52 6.51 5.00
C LEU A 71 -1.60 7.73 4.92
N PRO A 72 -0.27 7.50 4.87
CA PRO A 72 0.69 8.58 4.75
C PRO A 72 0.51 9.28 3.41
N VAL A 73 0.35 10.59 3.44
CA VAL A 73 0.46 11.44 2.25
C VAL A 73 1.86 12.02 2.25
N GLY A 74 2.55 11.94 1.11
CA GLY A 74 3.85 12.57 0.95
C GLY A 74 3.72 14.06 1.21
N SER A 75 4.63 14.62 2.02
CA SER A 75 4.79 16.06 2.10
C SER A 75 5.18 16.53 0.70
N GLU A 76 4.37 17.35 0.04
CA GLU A 76 4.79 18.03 -1.17
C GLU A 76 6.16 18.66 -0.89
N GLN A 77 7.22 18.17 -1.54
CA GLN A 77 8.51 18.87 -1.53
C GLN A 77 8.29 20.16 -2.32
N SER A 78 7.89 21.21 -1.60
CA SER A 78 7.90 22.60 -2.07
C SER A 78 9.31 23.04 -2.40
#